data_AF-H3GQQ4-F1
#
_entry.id   AF-H3GQQ4-F1
#
_cell.length_a   1.000
_cell.length_b   1.000
_cell.length_c   1.000
_cell.angle_alpha   90.00
_cell.angle_beta   90.00
_cell.angle_gamma   90.00
#
_symmetry.space_group_name_H-M   'P 1'
#
loop_
_entity.id
_entity.type
_entity.pdbx_description
1 polymer ?
#
loop_
_entity_poly.entity_id
_entity_poly.type
_entity_poly.pdbx_seq_one_letter_code
_entity_poly.pdbx_strand_id
1 'polypeptide(L)'
;MRLDNPPTLASELMSLPVTSWKRFARELHDGRIEQICILSDVERMTCEAEELNQLISEGADALSAKSKKERFDEQGWDSLKASPFYKVLHEYKDVLPDDIPAELPQDKGVQHKIDLVPGTKYCVMRQWPLPREQVKAIDDFFESRRNAGQVRESKSPHSAPTFCVKKPQGGWRIVHAYNKLNDATVPAQTPIPRKDVIIDSMTSSTIFSTLDLRDGFYQILMRESDIPLTVVSTPSGMLWEWLVMPHGLNNAPAASNSRAVNGRSDVEMHTEHLRKLLELMRKHKLYANLKKCIFGATEIPVLGCLVGKNGVRPDPVKELRQFLGLATYLCKYVSNYAGKIRPLSQLLKKEAAWEWTADCQQAFEAVKQGLTEAPILAVADQDRPFHVRSDAH
;
A
#
# COMPACT_ATOMS: atom_id res chain seq x y z
N MET A 1 24.11 19.44 -35.64
CA MET A 1 25.06 18.99 -36.70
C MET A 1 24.62 17.60 -37.14
N ARG A 2 24.19 17.39 -38.39
CA ARG A 2 23.90 16.03 -38.88
C ARG A 2 25.24 15.30 -38.99
N LEU A 3 25.42 14.21 -38.25
CA LEU A 3 26.55 13.32 -38.42
C LEU A 3 26.25 12.46 -39.64
N ASP A 4 26.89 12.75 -40.76
CA ASP A 4 26.62 12.11 -42.06
C ASP A 4 27.02 10.63 -42.11
N ASN A 5 27.68 10.09 -41.08
CA ASN A 5 27.93 8.66 -40.90
C ASN A 5 28.19 8.32 -39.41
N PRO A 6 27.17 7.92 -38.62
CA PRO A 6 27.40 7.38 -37.29
C PRO A 6 28.08 6.00 -37.38
N PRO A 7 29.01 5.66 -36.46
CA PRO A 7 29.68 4.36 -36.48
C PRO A 7 28.65 3.24 -36.27
N THR A 8 28.67 2.25 -37.16
CA THR A 8 27.68 1.15 -37.20
C THR A 8 28.21 -0.14 -36.60
N LEU A 9 29.50 -0.19 -36.23
CA LEU A 9 30.16 -1.36 -35.64
C LEU A 9 30.71 -1.03 -34.24
N ALA A 10 30.55 -1.98 -33.31
CA ALA A 10 30.99 -1.85 -31.92
C ALA A 10 32.51 -1.58 -31.79
N SER A 11 33.32 -2.09 -32.72
CA SER A 11 34.77 -1.84 -32.77
C SER A 11 35.13 -0.39 -33.09
N GLU A 12 34.33 0.30 -33.90
CA GLU A 12 34.53 1.71 -34.25
C GLU A 12 34.13 2.62 -33.07
N LEU A 13 33.07 2.26 -32.33
CA LEU A 13 32.64 2.94 -31.10
C LEU A 13 33.69 2.87 -29.99
N MET A 14 34.38 1.73 -29.84
CA MET A 14 35.43 1.53 -28.84
C MET A 14 36.75 2.22 -29.18
N SER A 15 36.91 2.68 -30.43
CA SER A 15 38.09 3.42 -30.89
C SER A 15 37.96 4.95 -30.73
N LEU A 16 36.80 5.44 -30.30
CA LEU A 16 36.58 6.86 -30.07
C LEU A 16 37.46 7.37 -28.92
N PRO A 17 38.09 8.55 -29.05
CA PRO A 17 38.95 9.08 -28.00
C PRO A 17 38.17 9.28 -26.70
N VAL A 18 38.65 8.62 -25.63
CA VAL A 18 38.03 8.67 -24.30
C VAL A 18 37.97 10.12 -23.82
N THR A 19 36.76 10.64 -23.69
CA THR A 19 36.55 12.01 -23.22
C THR A 19 36.67 12.02 -21.70
N SER A 20 37.52 12.86 -21.14
CA SER A 20 37.63 12.95 -19.68
C SER A 20 36.32 13.47 -19.08
N TRP A 21 35.94 12.93 -17.90
CA TRP A 21 34.70 13.28 -17.20
C TRP A 21 34.49 14.79 -17.03
N LYS A 22 35.57 15.53 -16.74
CA LYS A 22 35.53 17.00 -16.57
C LYS A 22 35.19 17.74 -17.86
N ARG A 23 35.55 17.19 -19.02
CA ARG A 23 35.21 17.77 -20.33
C ARG A 23 33.78 17.39 -20.72
N PHE A 24 33.39 16.14 -20.51
CA PHE A 24 32.03 15.65 -20.74
C PHE A 24 30.98 16.46 -19.95
N ALA A 25 31.19 16.66 -18.66
CA ALA A 25 30.27 17.44 -17.82
C ALA A 25 30.15 18.91 -18.28
N ARG A 26 31.24 19.49 -18.79
CA ARG A 26 31.26 20.87 -19.30
C ARG A 26 30.50 21.00 -20.61
N GLU A 27 30.71 20.06 -21.54
CA GLU A 27 30.02 20.09 -22.84
C GLU A 27 28.53 19.71 -22.74
N LEU A 28 28.14 18.91 -21.74
CA LEU A 28 26.74 18.67 -21.39
C LEU A 28 26.08 19.94 -20.81
N HIS A 29 26.76 20.63 -19.89
CA HIS A 29 26.27 21.87 -19.30
C HIS A 29 26.13 23.00 -20.33
N ASP A 30 27.07 23.10 -21.28
CA ASP A 30 27.05 24.10 -22.35
C ASP A 30 26.06 23.76 -23.50
N GLY A 31 25.28 22.68 -23.38
CA GLY A 31 24.29 22.26 -24.38
C GLY A 31 24.88 21.75 -25.69
N ARG A 32 26.19 21.42 -25.72
CA ARG A 32 26.89 20.91 -26.91
C ARG A 32 26.72 19.40 -27.10
N ILE A 33 26.35 18.68 -26.04
CA ILE A 33 25.93 17.28 -26.07
C ILE A 33 24.41 17.24 -25.92
N GLU A 34 23.69 17.03 -27.03
CA GLU A 34 22.22 17.06 -27.03
C GLU A 34 21.58 15.77 -26.52
N GLN A 35 22.26 14.61 -26.64
CA GLN A 35 21.78 13.30 -26.16
C GLN A 35 22.93 12.41 -25.67
N ILE A 36 22.66 11.62 -24.64
CA ILE A 36 23.55 10.58 -24.11
C ILE A 36 22.90 9.23 -24.41
N CYS A 37 23.56 8.40 -25.23
CA CYS A 37 23.15 7.02 -25.48
C CYS A 37 24.02 6.08 -24.64
N ILE A 38 23.40 5.39 -23.68
CA ILE A 38 24.05 4.31 -22.94
C ILE A 38 23.75 3.02 -23.71
N LEU A 39 24.77 2.47 -24.37
CA LEU A 39 24.66 1.16 -25.01
C LEU A 39 24.76 0.10 -23.91
N SER A 40 23.61 -0.41 -23.46
CA SER A 40 23.54 -1.62 -22.64
C SER A 40 23.57 -2.83 -23.57
N ASP A 41 24.64 -3.61 -23.52
CA ASP A 41 24.82 -4.83 -24.31
C ASP A 41 23.61 -5.77 -24.16
N VAL A 42 22.87 -5.93 -25.26
CA VAL A 42 21.67 -6.75 -25.35
C VAL A 42 21.98 -8.24 -25.16
N GLU A 43 23.21 -8.66 -25.46
CA GLU A 43 23.64 -10.06 -25.30
C GLU A 43 23.92 -10.46 -23.84
N ARG A 44 24.16 -9.49 -22.94
CA ARG A 44 24.33 -9.77 -21.52
C ARG A 44 22.98 -9.96 -20.81
N MET A 45 21.90 -9.34 -21.31
CA MET A 45 20.56 -9.52 -20.75
C MET A 45 19.96 -10.91 -21.00
N THR A 46 20.34 -11.61 -22.07
CA THR A 46 19.82 -12.97 -22.31
C THR A 46 20.47 -14.00 -21.38
N CYS A 47 21.79 -13.93 -21.17
CA CYS A 47 22.46 -14.81 -20.20
C CYS A 47 22.08 -14.48 -18.75
N GLU A 48 21.98 -13.20 -18.38
CA GLU A 48 21.56 -12.83 -17.02
C GLU A 48 20.06 -13.07 -16.79
N ALA A 49 19.18 -13.02 -17.81
CA ALA A 49 17.78 -13.41 -17.65
C ALA A 49 17.60 -14.92 -17.50
N GLU A 50 18.43 -15.73 -18.17
CA GLU A 50 18.44 -17.19 -18.00
C GLU A 50 19.05 -17.60 -16.65
N GLU A 51 20.15 -16.98 -16.22
CA GLU A 51 20.73 -17.18 -14.88
C GLU A 51 19.82 -16.63 -13.78
N LEU A 52 19.13 -15.50 -13.99
CA LEU A 52 18.14 -14.96 -13.07
C LEU A 52 16.88 -15.83 -13.03
N ASN A 53 16.44 -16.42 -14.14
CA ASN A 53 15.34 -17.40 -14.14
C ASN A 53 15.73 -18.69 -13.42
N GLN A 54 16.98 -19.14 -13.53
CA GLN A 54 17.52 -20.27 -12.74
C GLN A 54 17.60 -19.92 -11.24
N LEU A 55 18.10 -18.73 -10.89
CA LEU A 55 18.18 -18.24 -9.50
C LEU A 55 16.80 -17.91 -8.90
N ILE A 56 15.83 -17.48 -9.71
CA ILE A 56 14.43 -17.30 -9.33
C ILE A 56 13.80 -18.68 -9.07
N SER A 57 14.09 -19.68 -9.90
CA SER A 57 13.58 -21.04 -9.70
C SER A 57 14.16 -21.72 -8.45
N GLU A 58 15.37 -21.37 -8.02
CA GLU A 58 16.03 -21.95 -6.85
C GLU A 58 15.83 -21.14 -5.55
N GLY A 59 15.27 -19.93 -5.62
CA GLY A 59 15.11 -19.01 -4.48
C GLY A 59 13.68 -18.52 -4.18
N ALA A 60 12.68 -18.81 -5.03
CA ALA A 60 11.32 -18.25 -4.93
C ALA A 60 10.34 -19.04 -4.04
N ASP A 61 10.80 -20.03 -3.29
CA ASP A 61 9.97 -21.18 -2.91
C ASP A 61 9.17 -21.06 -1.60
N ALA A 62 8.84 -19.86 -1.10
CA ALA A 62 8.01 -19.80 0.11
C ALA A 62 7.02 -18.63 0.20
N LEU A 63 7.37 -17.44 -0.29
CA LEU A 63 6.57 -16.24 -0.06
C LEU A 63 5.82 -15.75 -1.30
N SER A 64 6.18 -16.20 -2.52
CA SER A 64 5.46 -15.84 -3.74
C SER A 64 4.23 -16.73 -3.95
N ALA A 65 4.38 -18.05 -3.84
CA ALA A 65 3.34 -19.01 -4.21
C ALA A 65 2.10 -18.99 -3.29
N LYS A 66 2.25 -18.62 -2.01
CA LYS A 66 1.14 -18.68 -1.03
C LYS A 66 0.16 -17.52 -1.19
N SER A 67 -1.12 -17.86 -1.23
CA SER A 67 -2.23 -16.90 -1.24
C SER A 67 -2.20 -16.02 0.01
N LYS A 68 -2.82 -14.84 -0.09
CA LYS A 68 -2.91 -13.90 1.03
C LYS A 68 -3.62 -14.52 2.25
N LYS A 69 -4.52 -15.47 2.02
CA LYS A 69 -5.27 -16.19 3.06
C LYS A 69 -4.39 -17.22 3.78
N GLU A 70 -3.64 -18.03 3.05
CA GLU A 70 -2.71 -19.01 3.63
C GLU A 70 -1.65 -18.34 4.51
N ARG A 71 -1.12 -17.17 4.09
CA ARG A 71 -0.19 -16.39 4.92
C ARG A 71 -0.81 -15.91 6.23
N PHE A 72 -2.12 -15.67 6.26
CA PHE A 72 -2.83 -15.21 7.46
C PHE A 72 -3.25 -16.38 8.36
N ASP A 73 -3.56 -17.54 7.78
CA ASP A 73 -3.90 -18.76 8.50
C ASP A 73 -2.65 -19.40 9.14
N GLU A 74 -1.48 -19.28 8.49
CA GLU A 74 -0.16 -19.69 9.02
C GLU A 74 0.39 -18.78 10.15
N GLN A 75 -0.31 -17.70 10.50
CA GLN A 75 0.07 -16.79 11.59
C GLN A 75 -0.75 -16.99 12.86
N GLY A 76 -1.47 -18.11 12.97
CA GLY A 76 -2.09 -18.53 14.23
C GLY A 76 -1.05 -18.88 15.30
N TRP A 77 -1.45 -18.82 16.56
CA TRP A 77 -0.60 -19.22 17.69
C TRP A 77 -0.04 -20.64 17.55
N ASP A 78 -0.80 -21.56 16.95
CA ASP A 78 -0.37 -22.93 16.71
C ASP A 78 0.75 -23.03 15.68
N SER A 79 0.65 -22.28 14.58
CA SER A 79 1.68 -22.22 13.53
C SER A 79 2.96 -21.56 14.04
N LEU A 80 2.85 -20.59 14.95
CA LEU A 80 4.00 -19.91 15.54
C LEU A 80 4.80 -20.78 16.51
N LYS A 81 4.28 -21.92 17.00
CA LYS A 81 5.01 -22.82 17.92
C LYS A 81 6.34 -23.31 17.33
N ALA A 82 6.42 -23.46 16.01
CA ALA A 82 7.64 -23.85 15.31
C ALA A 82 8.64 -22.69 15.11
N SER A 83 8.22 -21.44 15.36
CA SER A 83 9.07 -20.27 15.18
C SER A 83 10.09 -20.15 16.31
N PRO A 84 11.36 -19.78 16.02
CA PRO A 84 12.34 -19.47 17.05
C PRO A 84 11.91 -18.26 17.93
N PHE A 85 10.98 -17.44 17.44
CA PHE A 85 10.46 -16.27 18.15
C PHE A 85 9.24 -16.57 19.03
N TYR A 86 8.72 -17.81 19.05
CA TYR A 86 7.50 -18.17 19.78
C TYR A 86 7.52 -17.74 21.26
N LYS A 87 8.65 -17.99 21.95
CA LYS A 87 8.77 -17.71 23.39
C LYS A 87 8.58 -16.22 23.69
N VAL A 88 9.26 -15.34 22.93
CA VAL A 88 9.10 -13.89 23.10
C VAL A 88 7.71 -13.45 22.67
N LEU A 89 7.15 -13.97 21.57
CA LEU A 89 5.79 -13.59 21.16
C LEU A 89 4.74 -13.98 22.21
N HIS A 90 4.85 -15.18 22.79
CA HIS A 90 3.93 -15.68 23.79
C HIS A 90 4.06 -14.95 25.14
N GLU A 91 5.27 -14.52 25.52
CA GLU A 91 5.49 -13.62 26.66
C GLU A 91 4.70 -12.31 26.52
N TYR A 92 4.49 -11.85 25.29
CA TYR A 92 3.79 -10.62 24.90
C TYR A 92 2.43 -10.87 24.24
N LYS A 93 1.75 -11.97 24.59
CA LYS A 93 0.43 -12.31 24.03
C LYS A 93 -0.64 -11.24 24.27
N ASP A 94 -0.52 -10.46 25.34
CA ASP A 94 -1.41 -9.35 25.71
C ASP A 94 -1.39 -8.18 24.71
N VAL A 95 -0.29 -7.96 23.98
CA VAL A 95 -0.20 -6.94 22.91
C VAL A 95 -0.58 -7.48 21.53
N LEU A 96 -0.90 -8.77 21.45
CA LEU A 96 -1.36 -9.48 20.26
C LEU A 96 -2.75 -10.10 20.47
N PRO A 97 -3.76 -9.34 20.95
CA PRO A 97 -5.04 -9.92 21.29
C PRO A 97 -5.89 -10.22 20.05
N ASP A 98 -6.83 -11.15 20.21
CA ASP A 98 -7.86 -11.42 19.20
C ASP A 98 -8.85 -10.26 19.06
N ASP A 99 -9.13 -9.56 20.17
CA ASP A 99 -9.98 -8.37 20.23
C ASP A 99 -9.36 -7.30 21.13
N ILE A 100 -9.52 -6.02 20.79
CA ILE A 100 -9.03 -4.90 21.61
C ILE A 100 -10.07 -4.61 22.70
N PRO A 101 -9.64 -4.28 23.93
CA PRO A 101 -10.55 -3.77 24.95
C PRO A 101 -11.43 -2.64 24.41
N ALA A 102 -12.74 -2.72 24.66
CA ALA A 102 -13.71 -1.70 24.28
C ALA A 102 -13.63 -0.51 25.24
N GLU A 103 -12.48 0.18 25.23
CA GLU A 103 -12.18 1.29 26.13
C GLU A 103 -11.55 2.44 25.36
N LEU A 104 -11.71 3.65 25.90
CA LEU A 104 -11.01 4.83 25.40
C LEU A 104 -9.50 4.68 25.70
N PRO A 105 -8.61 4.91 24.72
CA PRO A 105 -7.17 4.89 24.96
C PRO A 105 -6.76 5.89 26.04
N GLN A 106 -5.75 5.51 26.84
CA GLN A 106 -5.14 6.45 27.79
C GLN A 106 -4.33 7.51 27.04
N ASP A 107 -4.23 8.71 27.61
CA ASP A 107 -3.36 9.75 27.08
C ASP A 107 -1.89 9.36 27.27
N LYS A 108 -1.16 9.34 26.16
CA LYS A 108 0.25 8.93 26.07
C LYS A 108 1.16 10.12 25.73
N GLY A 109 0.63 11.35 25.78
CA GLY A 109 1.32 12.58 25.37
C GLY A 109 1.35 12.80 23.84
N VAL A 110 0.81 11.85 23.06
CA VAL A 110 0.68 11.95 21.60
C VAL A 110 -0.80 11.94 21.26
N GLN A 111 -1.28 13.08 20.77
CA GLN A 111 -2.66 13.30 20.34
C GLN A 111 -2.67 13.72 18.87
N HIS A 112 -3.70 13.30 18.14
CA HIS A 112 -3.96 13.77 16.79
C HIS A 112 -4.47 15.20 16.82
N LYS A 113 -3.90 16.05 15.96
CA LYS A 113 -4.22 17.48 15.88
C LYS A 113 -4.72 17.80 14.48
N ILE A 114 -5.75 18.63 14.42
CA ILE A 114 -6.30 19.19 13.19
C ILE A 114 -6.10 20.70 13.25
N ASP A 115 -5.08 21.19 12.57
CA ASP A 115 -4.83 22.62 12.45
C ASP A 115 -5.52 23.12 11.18
N LEU A 116 -6.53 23.97 11.31
CA LEU A 116 -7.27 24.51 10.17
C LEU A 116 -6.58 25.75 9.58
N VAL A 117 -6.78 25.98 8.27
CA VAL A 117 -6.34 27.21 7.62
C VAL A 117 -7.00 28.42 8.31
N PRO A 118 -6.25 29.50 8.64
CA PRO A 118 -6.82 30.68 9.29
C PRO A 118 -8.03 31.24 8.55
N GLY A 119 -9.11 31.56 9.29
CA GLY A 119 -10.37 32.07 8.72
C GLY A 119 -11.33 30.99 8.21
N THR A 120 -11.00 29.71 8.36
CA THR A 120 -11.93 28.60 8.09
C THR A 120 -13.17 28.72 8.97
N LYS A 121 -14.36 28.71 8.35
CA LYS A 121 -15.65 28.65 9.04
C LYS A 121 -15.99 27.19 9.37
N TYR A 122 -17.19 26.73 9.01
CA TYR A 122 -17.64 25.36 9.28
C TYR A 122 -17.43 24.44 8.07
N CYS A 123 -16.86 23.27 8.34
CA CYS A 123 -16.73 22.20 7.35
C CYS A 123 -17.98 21.33 7.41
N VAL A 124 -18.97 21.64 6.55
CA VAL A 124 -20.25 20.94 6.49
C VAL A 124 -20.46 20.31 5.12
N MET A 125 -20.77 19.02 5.13
CA MET A 125 -21.27 18.27 3.98
C MET A 125 -22.52 17.48 4.40
N ARG A 126 -23.57 17.54 3.60
CA ARG A 126 -24.87 16.95 3.94
C ARG A 126 -24.84 15.43 3.81
N GLN A 127 -25.45 14.74 4.78
CA GLN A 127 -25.72 13.31 4.69
C GLN A 127 -26.65 12.98 3.52
N TRP A 128 -26.21 12.06 2.67
CA TRP A 128 -27.04 11.50 1.61
C TRP A 128 -27.84 10.30 2.14
N PRO A 129 -29.03 10.03 1.58
CA PRO A 129 -29.80 8.85 1.94
C PRO A 129 -29.04 7.57 1.56
N LEU A 130 -29.16 6.53 2.39
CA LEU A 130 -28.57 5.21 2.16
C LEU A 130 -29.63 4.10 2.30
N PRO A 131 -29.42 2.93 1.67
CA PRO A 131 -30.29 1.77 1.85
C PRO A 131 -30.39 1.34 3.33
N ARG A 132 -31.56 0.84 3.75
CA ARG A 132 -31.83 0.46 5.16
C ARG A 132 -30.78 -0.46 5.77
N GLU A 133 -30.26 -1.41 5.01
CA GLU A 133 -29.20 -2.33 5.46
C GLU A 133 -27.91 -1.58 5.82
N GLN A 134 -27.54 -0.57 5.04
CA GLN A 134 -26.37 0.28 5.32
C GLN A 134 -26.62 1.19 6.52
N VAL A 135 -27.82 1.75 6.64
CA VAL A 135 -28.20 2.59 7.79
C VAL A 135 -28.06 1.78 9.08
N LYS A 136 -28.64 0.58 9.14
CA LYS A 136 -28.52 -0.31 10.30
C LYS A 136 -27.06 -0.63 10.63
N ALA A 137 -26.25 -0.95 9.63
CA ALA A 137 -24.84 -1.25 9.85
C ALA A 137 -24.03 -0.07 10.40
N ILE A 138 -24.38 1.16 10.00
CA ILE A 138 -23.77 2.40 10.51
C ILE A 138 -24.22 2.65 11.95
N ASP A 139 -25.50 2.50 12.24
CA ASP A 139 -26.05 2.72 13.58
C ASP A 139 -25.48 1.71 14.58
N ASP A 140 -25.47 0.41 14.24
CA ASP A 140 -24.86 -0.66 15.04
C ASP A 140 -23.37 -0.37 15.32
N PHE A 141 -22.65 0.18 14.33
CA PHE A 141 -21.24 0.56 14.47
C PHE A 141 -21.05 1.71 15.46
N PHE A 142 -21.84 2.79 15.35
CA PHE A 142 -21.71 3.93 16.27
C PHE A 142 -22.12 3.56 17.70
N GLU A 143 -23.14 2.73 17.88
CA GLU A 143 -23.54 2.25 19.20
C GLU A 143 -22.42 1.43 19.85
N SER A 144 -21.75 0.56 19.08
CA SER A 144 -20.56 -0.17 19.56
C SER A 144 -19.42 0.78 19.97
N ARG A 145 -19.16 1.83 19.17
CA ARG A 145 -18.11 2.82 19.47
C ARG A 145 -18.47 3.70 20.67
N ARG A 146 -19.75 4.01 20.86
CA ARG A 146 -20.27 4.74 22.02
C ARG A 146 -20.06 3.93 23.29
N ASN A 147 -20.42 2.65 23.26
CA ASN A 147 -20.21 1.73 24.39
C ASN A 147 -18.72 1.56 24.73
N ALA A 148 -17.84 1.65 23.73
CA ALA A 148 -16.39 1.66 23.93
C ALA A 148 -15.83 3.02 24.41
N GLY A 149 -16.69 4.04 24.56
CA GLY A 149 -16.27 5.40 24.95
C GLY A 149 -15.46 6.13 23.88
N GLN A 150 -15.51 5.71 22.61
CA GLN A 150 -14.69 6.27 21.52
C GLN A 150 -15.39 7.40 20.76
N VAL A 151 -16.71 7.51 20.88
CA VAL A 151 -17.54 8.56 20.29
C VAL A 151 -18.55 9.07 21.31
N ARG A 152 -19.03 10.30 21.13
CA ARG A 152 -20.16 10.87 21.87
C ARG A 152 -21.05 11.72 20.96
N GLU A 153 -22.28 11.97 21.38
CA GLU A 153 -23.20 12.83 20.65
C GLU A 153 -22.63 14.25 20.56
N SER A 154 -22.76 14.87 19.38
CA SER A 154 -22.23 16.21 19.14
C SER A 154 -23.30 17.25 18.89
N LYS A 155 -22.96 18.49 19.24
CA LYS A 155 -23.69 19.71 18.88
C LYS A 155 -22.85 20.63 17.99
N SER A 156 -21.73 20.12 17.46
CA SER A 156 -20.83 20.89 16.62
C SER A 156 -21.54 21.39 15.36
N PRO A 157 -21.19 22.59 14.87
CA PRO A 157 -21.63 23.07 13.57
C PRO A 157 -20.92 22.37 12.39
N HIS A 158 -19.88 21.55 12.63
CA HIS A 158 -19.21 20.75 11.60
C HIS A 158 -19.98 19.47 11.30
N SER A 159 -19.83 18.93 10.09
CA SER A 159 -20.41 17.63 9.75
C SER A 159 -19.79 17.02 8.50
N ALA A 160 -19.36 15.76 8.61
CA ALA A 160 -18.96 14.91 7.50
C ALA A 160 -19.92 13.71 7.36
N PRO A 161 -20.42 13.39 6.17
CA PRO A 161 -21.36 12.29 6.01
C PRO A 161 -20.67 10.94 6.13
N THR A 162 -21.38 9.98 6.71
CA THR A 162 -20.94 8.60 6.86
C THR A 162 -21.65 7.70 5.85
N PHE A 163 -20.89 6.78 5.26
CA PHE A 163 -21.41 5.71 4.40
C PHE A 163 -20.63 4.41 4.65
N CYS A 164 -21.05 3.32 4.01
CA CYS A 164 -20.33 2.07 4.13
C CYS A 164 -20.21 1.31 2.81
N VAL A 165 -19.13 0.53 2.70
CA VAL A 165 -18.84 -0.31 1.53
C VAL A 165 -18.70 -1.76 1.96
N LYS A 166 -19.14 -2.70 1.11
CA LYS A 166 -18.99 -4.14 1.40
C LYS A 166 -17.50 -4.51 1.41
N LYS A 167 -17.07 -5.21 2.47
CA LYS A 167 -15.75 -5.83 2.48
C LYS A 167 -15.77 -7.08 1.60
N PRO A 168 -14.64 -7.43 0.94
CA PRO A 168 -14.54 -8.67 0.16
C PRO A 168 -14.83 -9.94 0.97
N GLN A 169 -14.66 -9.90 2.28
CA GLN A 169 -14.80 -11.04 3.20
C GLN A 169 -16.18 -11.08 3.88
N GLY A 170 -17.13 -10.26 3.43
CA GLY A 170 -18.39 -10.01 4.13
C GLY A 170 -18.28 -8.90 5.18
N GLY A 171 -19.44 -8.35 5.54
CA GLY A 171 -19.57 -7.22 6.45
C GLY A 171 -19.30 -5.86 5.81
N TRP A 172 -19.43 -4.82 6.63
CA TRP A 172 -19.36 -3.42 6.20
C TRP A 172 -18.05 -2.75 6.63
N ARG A 173 -17.51 -1.88 5.78
CA ARG A 173 -16.48 -0.91 6.13
C ARG A 173 -17.13 0.47 6.18
N ILE A 174 -17.17 1.05 7.37
CA ILE A 174 -17.68 2.41 7.60
C ILE A 174 -16.63 3.41 7.11
N VAL A 175 -17.08 4.46 6.44
CA VAL A 175 -16.25 5.49 5.82
C VAL A 175 -16.86 6.86 6.11
N HIS A 176 -16.04 7.80 6.53
CA HIS A 176 -16.42 9.19 6.78
C HIS A 176 -15.85 10.07 5.67
N ALA A 177 -16.68 10.87 5.02
CA ALA A 177 -16.26 11.71 3.91
C ALA A 177 -15.68 13.05 4.42
N TYR A 178 -14.49 13.01 5.01
CA TYR A 178 -13.80 14.19 5.54
C TYR A 178 -13.18 15.10 4.49
N ASN A 179 -13.44 14.91 3.18
CA ASN A 179 -12.81 15.67 2.09
C ASN A 179 -12.78 17.18 2.36
N LYS A 180 -13.92 17.76 2.74
CA LYS A 180 -14.02 19.20 3.02
C LYS A 180 -13.21 19.65 4.24
N LEU A 181 -13.14 18.82 5.28
CA LEU A 181 -12.32 19.08 6.46
C LEU A 181 -10.83 18.94 6.12
N ASN A 182 -10.47 17.91 5.37
CA ASN A 182 -9.13 17.63 4.90
C ASN A 182 -8.59 18.76 4.00
N ASP A 183 -9.43 19.30 3.11
CA ASP A 183 -9.07 20.45 2.25
C ASP A 183 -8.82 21.73 3.05
N ALA A 184 -9.49 21.87 4.20
CA ALA A 184 -9.33 23.01 5.10
C ALA A 184 -8.25 22.79 6.19
N THR A 185 -7.67 21.59 6.26
CA THR A 185 -6.62 21.24 7.23
C THR A 185 -5.26 21.59 6.67
N VAL A 186 -4.45 22.30 7.45
CA VAL A 186 -3.05 22.58 7.15
C VAL A 186 -2.30 21.23 7.08
N PRO A 187 -1.65 20.91 5.95
CA PRO A 187 -0.89 19.67 5.83
C PRO A 187 0.23 19.63 6.89
N ALA A 188 0.30 18.55 7.67
CA ALA A 188 1.38 18.39 8.63
C ALA A 188 2.68 18.14 7.85
N GLN A 189 3.66 19.03 8.05
CA GLN A 189 5.02 18.79 7.60
C GLN A 189 5.75 17.88 8.59
N THR A 190 5.25 16.67 8.79
CA THR A 190 6.08 15.62 9.39
C THR A 190 6.97 15.10 8.28
N PRO A 191 8.31 15.24 8.36
CA PRO A 191 9.20 14.70 7.34
C PRO A 191 9.12 13.17 7.38
N ILE A 192 8.24 12.59 6.57
CA ILE A 192 8.20 11.16 6.33
C ILE A 192 9.40 10.86 5.41
N PRO A 193 10.34 9.99 5.83
CA PRO A 193 11.47 9.65 4.98
C PRO A 193 10.99 9.10 3.64
N ARG A 194 11.70 9.42 2.56
CA ARG A 194 11.42 8.82 1.25
C ARG A 194 11.46 7.29 1.36
N LYS A 195 10.62 6.62 0.56
CA LYS A 195 10.58 5.14 0.51
C LYS A 195 11.98 4.52 0.38
N ASP A 196 12.82 5.12 -0.45
CA ASP A 196 14.18 4.62 -0.75
C ASP A 196 15.05 4.69 0.51
N VAL A 197 14.95 5.77 1.29
CA VAL A 197 15.68 5.92 2.56
C VAL A 197 15.26 4.88 3.59
N ILE A 198 13.96 4.56 3.66
CA ILE A 198 13.44 3.52 4.57
C ILE A 198 13.96 2.16 4.14
N ILE A 199 13.94 1.87 2.84
CA ILE A 199 14.39 0.60 2.28
C ILE A 199 15.92 0.45 2.41
N ASP A 200 16.70 1.49 2.13
CA ASP A 200 18.17 1.50 2.29
C ASP A 200 18.58 1.29 3.75
N SER A 201 17.75 1.74 4.70
CA SER A 201 18.00 1.48 6.13
C SER A 201 17.90 0.00 6.51
N MET A 202 17.23 -0.80 5.68
CA MET A 202 17.04 -2.24 5.84
C MET A 202 18.13 -3.06 5.12
N THR A 203 19.06 -2.39 4.41
CA THR A 203 20.19 -3.06 3.77
C THR A 203 21.04 -3.80 4.80
N SER A 204 21.50 -5.00 4.42
CA SER A 204 22.28 -5.93 5.26
C SER A 204 21.50 -6.61 6.39
N SER A 205 20.19 -6.37 6.54
CA SER A 205 19.35 -7.20 7.40
C SER A 205 19.05 -8.56 6.75
N THR A 206 19.08 -9.62 7.56
CA THR A 206 18.86 -11.01 7.14
C THR A 206 17.52 -11.57 7.63
N ILE A 207 16.97 -10.98 8.69
CA ILE A 207 15.72 -11.37 9.34
C ILE A 207 14.83 -10.14 9.48
N PHE A 208 13.57 -10.28 9.09
CA PHE A 208 12.59 -9.20 9.05
C PHE A 208 11.32 -9.56 9.80
N SER A 209 10.71 -8.57 10.44
CA SER A 209 9.37 -8.67 11.01
C SER A 209 8.53 -7.46 10.64
N THR A 210 7.24 -7.65 10.41
CA THR A 210 6.25 -6.59 10.22
C THR A 210 5.16 -6.70 11.27
N LEU A 211 4.76 -5.57 11.85
CA LEU A 211 3.66 -5.52 12.79
C LEU A 211 2.54 -4.63 12.22
N ASP A 212 1.34 -5.20 12.07
CA ASP A 212 0.13 -4.46 11.68
C ASP A 212 -0.62 -4.05 12.95
N LEU A 213 -0.66 -2.75 13.25
CA LEU A 213 -1.45 -2.27 14.39
C LEU A 213 -2.95 -2.48 14.12
N ARG A 214 -3.62 -3.18 15.03
CA ARG A 214 -5.05 -3.46 14.92
C ARG A 214 -5.83 -2.19 15.18
N ASP A 215 -6.65 -1.74 14.24
CA ASP A 215 -7.43 -0.50 14.41
C ASP A 215 -6.56 0.70 14.84
N GLY A 216 -5.31 0.78 14.35
CA GLY A 216 -4.27 1.67 14.89
C GLY A 216 -4.65 3.14 15.02
N PHE A 217 -5.53 3.65 14.15
CA PHE A 217 -6.07 5.02 14.27
C PHE A 217 -6.87 5.22 15.55
N TYR A 218 -7.74 4.27 15.90
CA TYR A 218 -8.58 4.36 17.11
C TYR A 218 -7.78 4.22 18.41
N GLN A 219 -6.49 3.88 18.34
CA GLN A 219 -5.59 3.82 19.50
C GLN A 219 -4.94 5.18 19.83
N ILE A 220 -5.16 6.21 19.00
CA ILE A 220 -4.62 7.57 19.13
C ILE A 220 -5.75 8.50 19.56
N LEU A 221 -5.56 9.26 20.64
CA LEU A 221 -6.55 10.25 21.09
C LEU A 221 -6.59 11.48 20.18
N MET A 222 -7.76 12.09 20.06
CA MET A 222 -7.91 13.44 19.50
C MET A 222 -7.45 14.49 20.52
N ARG A 223 -6.87 15.60 20.05
CA ARG A 223 -6.70 16.81 20.86
C ARG A 223 -8.09 17.33 21.26
N GLU A 224 -8.30 17.62 22.54
CA GLU A 224 -9.64 17.95 23.08
C GLU A 224 -10.31 19.11 22.31
N SER A 225 -9.54 20.15 21.94
CA SER A 225 -10.05 21.30 21.16
C SER A 225 -10.52 20.95 19.76
N ASP A 226 -10.08 19.82 19.21
CA ASP A 226 -10.32 19.44 17.81
C ASP A 226 -11.39 18.36 17.67
N ILE A 227 -11.82 17.76 18.79
CA ILE A 227 -12.91 16.76 18.81
C ILE A 227 -14.15 17.27 18.05
N PRO A 228 -14.62 18.53 18.23
CA PRO A 228 -15.79 19.03 17.50
C PRO A 228 -15.61 19.09 15.97
N LEU A 229 -14.37 19.04 15.46
CA LEU A 229 -14.09 19.03 14.02
C LEU A 229 -14.32 17.66 13.40
N THR A 230 -14.21 16.60 14.20
CA THR A 230 -14.38 15.19 13.77
C THR A 230 -15.84 14.79 13.62
N VAL A 231 -16.78 15.74 13.64
CA VAL A 231 -18.19 15.39 13.65
C VAL A 231 -18.63 14.72 12.36
N VAL A 232 -19.36 13.63 12.53
CA VAL A 232 -19.94 12.85 11.47
C VAL A 232 -21.44 12.75 11.63
N SER A 233 -22.15 12.88 10.52
CA SER A 233 -23.58 12.62 10.45
C SER A 233 -23.85 11.18 10.03
N THR A 234 -24.88 10.58 10.63
CA THR A 234 -25.44 9.30 10.20
C THR A 234 -26.69 9.51 9.34
N PRO A 235 -27.05 8.55 8.45
CA PRO A 235 -28.31 8.61 7.71
C PRO A 235 -29.57 8.62 8.61
N SER A 236 -29.46 8.09 9.83
CA SER A 236 -30.50 8.11 10.87
C SER A 236 -30.71 9.50 11.50
N GLY A 237 -29.86 10.48 11.16
CA GLY A 237 -29.98 11.87 11.62
C GLY A 237 -29.19 12.19 12.89
N MET A 238 -28.36 11.26 13.38
CA MET A 238 -27.51 11.49 14.55
C MET A 238 -26.19 12.18 14.16
N LEU A 239 -25.65 12.98 15.07
CA LEU A 239 -24.33 13.59 14.98
C LEU A 239 -23.43 13.01 16.07
N TRP A 240 -22.28 12.48 15.68
CA TRP A 240 -21.29 11.91 16.58
C TRP A 240 -19.95 12.63 16.40
N GLU A 241 -19.25 12.92 17.50
CA GLU A 241 -17.84 13.33 17.49
C GLU A 241 -16.94 12.21 18.01
N TRP A 242 -15.74 12.14 17.46
CA TRP A 242 -14.73 11.14 17.79
C TRP A 242 -13.76 11.65 18.86
N LEU A 243 -13.56 10.84 19.90
CA LEU A 243 -12.56 11.06 20.96
C LEU A 243 -11.19 10.44 20.60
N VAL A 244 -11.19 9.53 19.64
CA VAL A 244 -10.01 8.87 19.05
C VAL A 244 -9.90 9.22 17.58
N MET A 245 -8.71 9.12 16.97
CA MET A 245 -8.52 9.48 15.57
C MET A 245 -9.38 8.57 14.65
N PRO A 246 -10.39 9.11 13.94
CA PRO A 246 -11.14 8.32 12.99
C PRO A 246 -10.36 8.07 11.70
N HIS A 247 -10.75 7.03 10.97
CA HIS A 247 -10.26 6.83 9.60
C HIS A 247 -10.69 7.99 8.70
N GLY A 248 -9.82 8.35 7.75
CA GLY A 248 -10.11 9.33 6.71
C GLY A 248 -9.65 10.77 7.01
N LEU A 249 -9.10 11.04 8.20
CA LEU A 249 -8.39 12.29 8.47
C LEU A 249 -6.98 12.25 7.85
N ASN A 250 -6.50 13.42 7.42
CA ASN A 250 -5.11 13.62 7.02
C ASN A 250 -4.16 13.53 8.22
N ASN A 251 -2.84 13.48 7.98
CA ASN A 251 -1.78 13.63 9.00
C ASN A 251 -1.66 12.48 10.05
N ALA A 252 -1.78 11.23 9.61
CA ALA A 252 -1.48 10.07 10.46
C ALA A 252 0.00 10.00 10.86
N PRO A 253 0.34 9.63 12.12
CA PRO A 253 1.72 9.58 12.57
C PRO A 253 2.53 8.48 11.88
N ALA A 254 3.81 8.77 11.60
CA ALA A 254 4.76 7.86 10.99
C ALA A 254 5.52 7.03 12.03
N ALA A 255 5.76 5.75 11.74
CA ALA A 255 6.52 4.83 12.59
C ALA A 255 8.04 4.96 12.35
N SER A 256 8.83 4.69 13.41
CA SER A 256 10.28 4.84 13.47
C SER A 256 11.00 3.49 13.47
N ASN A 257 12.14 3.39 12.77
CA ASN A 257 13.03 2.23 12.77
C ASN A 257 14.24 2.46 13.68
N SER A 258 14.68 1.43 14.41
CA SER A 258 15.89 1.47 15.23
C SER A 258 16.98 0.53 14.67
N ARG A 259 18.24 0.97 14.73
CA ARG A 259 19.43 0.18 14.34
C ARG A 259 20.15 -0.30 15.61
N ALA A 260 20.76 -1.49 15.56
CA ALA A 260 21.73 -1.90 16.56
C ALA A 260 22.86 -2.74 15.96
N VAL A 261 23.99 -2.76 16.68
CA VAL A 261 25.31 -3.30 16.31
C VAL A 261 25.73 -4.39 17.31
N ASN A 262 26.60 -5.30 16.84
CA ASN A 262 27.57 -6.18 17.52
C ASN A 262 27.20 -7.63 17.91
N GLY A 263 27.94 -8.57 17.30
CA GLY A 263 28.56 -9.76 17.92
C GLY A 263 27.68 -10.95 18.32
N ARG A 264 26.36 -10.84 18.15
CA ARG A 264 25.37 -11.89 18.47
C ARG A 264 24.86 -12.54 17.18
N SER A 265 24.25 -13.72 17.28
CA SER A 265 23.58 -14.30 16.12
C SER A 265 22.38 -13.44 15.69
N ASP A 266 22.06 -13.43 14.40
CA ASP A 266 20.96 -12.63 13.85
C ASP A 266 19.63 -12.91 14.55
N VAL A 267 19.37 -14.16 14.94
CA VAL A 267 18.15 -14.59 15.64
C VAL A 267 18.09 -14.01 17.06
N GLU A 268 19.20 -14.00 17.80
CA GLU A 268 19.25 -13.43 19.15
C GLU A 268 19.09 -11.92 19.12
N MET A 269 19.73 -11.24 18.16
CA MET A 269 19.56 -9.81 17.95
C MET A 269 18.11 -9.47 17.63
N HIS A 270 17.51 -10.21 16.70
CA HIS A 270 16.12 -9.99 16.30
C HIS A 270 15.14 -10.25 17.44
N THR A 271 15.39 -11.27 18.26
CA THR A 271 14.59 -11.57 19.46
C THR A 271 14.62 -10.40 20.46
N GLU A 272 15.79 -9.79 20.66
CA GLU A 272 15.93 -8.63 21.55
C GLU A 272 15.26 -7.37 20.99
N HIS A 273 15.34 -7.16 19.67
CA HIS A 273 14.61 -6.08 19.00
C HIS A 273 13.10 -6.25 19.14
N LEU A 274 12.59 -7.48 18.93
CA LEU A 274 11.18 -7.79 19.13
C LEU A 274 10.76 -7.55 20.57
N ARG A 275 11.54 -7.98 21.56
CA ARG A 275 11.25 -7.73 22.98
C ARG A 275 11.13 -6.24 23.27
N LYS A 276 12.11 -5.43 22.85
CA LYS A 276 12.07 -3.97 23.05
C LYS A 276 10.84 -3.33 22.40
N LEU A 277 10.51 -3.74 21.17
CA LEU A 277 9.34 -3.22 20.46
C LEU A 277 8.03 -3.62 21.16
N LEU A 278 7.88 -4.89 21.54
CA LEU A 278 6.68 -5.41 22.20
C LEU A 278 6.51 -4.83 23.61
N GLU A 279 7.60 -4.59 24.33
CA GLU A 279 7.60 -3.88 25.61
C GLU A 279 7.13 -2.43 25.45
N LEU A 280 7.61 -1.72 24.42
CA LEU A 280 7.13 -0.39 24.09
C LEU A 280 5.64 -0.41 23.74
N MET A 281 5.19 -1.39 22.94
CA MET A 281 3.77 -1.55 22.64
C MET A 281 2.95 -1.80 23.89
N ARG A 282 3.41 -2.68 24.79
CA ARG A 282 2.74 -2.98 26.07
C ARG A 282 2.64 -1.73 26.93
N LYS A 283 3.76 -1.05 27.15
CA LYS A 283 3.85 0.21 27.90
C LYS A 283 2.87 1.26 27.36
N HIS A 284 2.76 1.36 26.04
CA HIS A 284 1.90 2.32 25.37
C HIS A 284 0.53 1.75 25.00
N LYS A 285 0.10 0.59 25.52
CA LYS A 285 -1.18 -0.06 25.18
C LYS A 285 -1.48 -0.03 23.67
N LEU A 286 -0.49 -0.43 22.87
CA LEU A 286 -0.60 -0.58 21.43
C LEU A 286 -0.81 -2.05 21.10
N TYR A 287 -1.80 -2.34 20.27
CA TYR A 287 -2.21 -3.71 19.96
C TYR A 287 -2.01 -4.01 18.49
N ALA A 288 -1.38 -5.14 18.17
CA ALA A 288 -1.19 -5.59 16.80
C ALA A 288 -2.14 -6.74 16.43
N ASN A 289 -2.43 -6.85 15.14
CA ASN A 289 -3.22 -7.93 14.57
C ASN A 289 -2.29 -9.08 14.20
N LEU A 290 -2.21 -10.08 15.08
CA LEU A 290 -1.34 -11.25 14.92
C LEU A 290 -1.42 -11.86 13.52
N LYS A 291 -2.64 -12.04 13.00
CA LYS A 291 -2.90 -12.66 11.69
C LYS A 291 -2.35 -11.89 10.49
N LYS A 292 -1.86 -10.66 10.69
CA LYS A 292 -1.26 -9.84 9.63
C LYS A 292 0.21 -9.49 9.90
N CYS A 293 0.77 -9.94 11.01
CA CYS A 293 2.13 -9.64 11.41
C CYS A 293 3.07 -10.72 10.92
N ILE A 294 4.12 -10.36 10.18
CA ILE A 294 5.14 -11.32 9.76
C ILE A 294 6.24 -11.33 10.83
N PHE A 295 6.67 -12.51 11.28
CA PHE A 295 7.77 -12.63 12.24
C PHE A 295 8.90 -13.48 11.69
N GLY A 296 10.09 -12.90 11.63
CA GLY A 296 11.31 -13.65 11.38
C GLY A 296 11.49 -14.14 9.95
N ALA A 297 10.92 -13.45 8.96
CA ALA A 297 11.00 -13.83 7.56
C ALA A 297 12.30 -13.35 6.90
N THR A 298 12.73 -14.04 5.84
CA THR A 298 13.90 -13.68 5.02
C THR A 298 13.59 -12.62 3.96
N GLU A 299 12.31 -12.41 3.66
CA GLU A 299 11.79 -11.38 2.76
C GLU A 299 10.43 -10.89 3.27
N ILE A 300 10.16 -9.58 3.18
CA ILE A 300 8.88 -8.97 3.59
C ILE A 300 8.39 -7.92 2.59
N PRO A 301 7.06 -7.72 2.47
CA PRO A 301 6.51 -6.61 1.71
C PRO A 301 6.65 -5.29 2.47
N VAL A 302 7.30 -4.30 1.84
CA VAL A 302 7.53 -2.95 2.39
C VAL A 302 7.24 -1.91 1.32
N LEU A 303 6.26 -1.03 1.56
CA LEU A 303 5.93 0.12 0.68
C LEU A 303 5.68 -0.22 -0.80
N GLY A 304 5.34 -1.47 -1.11
CA GLY A 304 5.10 -1.98 -2.46
C GLY A 304 6.33 -2.55 -3.17
N CYS A 305 7.39 -2.82 -2.42
CA CYS A 305 8.52 -3.65 -2.82
C CYS A 305 8.58 -4.87 -1.91
N LEU A 306 9.27 -5.92 -2.36
CA LEU A 306 9.70 -7.03 -1.52
C LEU A 306 11.16 -6.78 -1.16
N VAL A 307 11.43 -6.76 0.15
CA VAL A 307 12.75 -6.49 0.73
C VAL A 307 13.23 -7.77 1.41
N GLY A 308 14.38 -8.28 0.99
CA GLY A 308 14.98 -9.46 1.58
C GLY A 308 16.50 -9.39 1.59
N LYS A 309 17.15 -10.46 2.06
CA LYS A 309 18.62 -10.54 2.20
C LYS A 309 19.38 -10.25 0.89
N ASN A 310 18.78 -10.57 -0.26
CA ASN A 310 19.39 -10.44 -1.59
C ASN A 310 19.11 -9.08 -2.25
N GLY A 311 18.44 -8.17 -1.54
CA GLY A 311 18.11 -6.83 -2.04
C GLY A 311 16.61 -6.59 -2.14
N VAL A 312 16.25 -5.69 -3.04
CA VAL A 312 14.91 -5.12 -3.16
C VAL A 312 14.39 -5.39 -4.56
N ARG A 313 13.19 -5.94 -4.67
CA ARG A 313 12.51 -6.14 -5.94
C ARG A 313 11.08 -5.61 -5.90
N PRO A 314 10.48 -5.28 -7.05
CA PRO A 314 9.08 -4.87 -7.08
C PRO A 314 8.14 -5.98 -6.58
N ASP A 315 6.99 -5.58 -6.02
CA ASP A 315 5.91 -6.50 -5.69
C ASP A 315 5.08 -6.80 -6.96
N PRO A 316 5.16 -8.02 -7.51
CA PRO A 316 4.54 -8.35 -8.80
C PRO A 316 3.02 -8.22 -8.76
N VAL A 317 2.39 -8.41 -7.59
CA VAL A 317 0.94 -8.25 -7.41
C VAL A 317 0.55 -6.78 -7.56
N LYS A 318 1.36 -5.88 -7.00
CA LYS A 318 1.13 -4.44 -7.07
C LYS A 318 1.34 -3.93 -8.50
N GLU A 319 2.39 -4.39 -9.18
CA GLU A 319 2.66 -4.04 -10.57
C GLU A 319 1.54 -4.49 -11.50
N LEU A 320 1.07 -5.74 -11.37
CA LEU A 320 -0.06 -6.21 -12.18
C LEU A 320 -1.32 -5.38 -11.93
N ARG A 321 -1.58 -4.99 -10.68
CA ARG A 321 -2.73 -4.12 -10.36
C ARG A 321 -2.59 -2.73 -10.99
N GLN A 322 -1.39 -2.16 -10.98
CA GLN A 322 -1.13 -0.86 -11.63
C GLN A 322 -1.32 -0.96 -13.15
N PHE A 323 -0.77 -2.00 -13.76
CA PHE A 323 -0.97 -2.30 -15.19
C PHE A 323 -2.45 -2.43 -15.54
N LEU A 324 -3.20 -3.27 -14.81
CA LEU A 324 -4.64 -3.44 -15.06
C LEU A 324 -5.43 -2.16 -14.78
N GLY A 325 -5.01 -1.34 -13.82
CA GLY A 325 -5.60 -0.02 -13.58
C GLY A 325 -5.47 0.90 -14.80
N LEU A 326 -4.27 0.98 -15.38
CA LEU A 326 -4.01 1.73 -16.61
C LEU A 326 -4.77 1.14 -17.80
N ALA A 327 -4.70 -0.17 -17.99
CA ALA A 327 -5.36 -0.86 -19.09
C ALA A 327 -6.89 -0.71 -19.03
N THR A 328 -7.47 -0.64 -17.82
CA THR A 328 -8.91 -0.42 -17.63
C THR A 328 -9.33 0.99 -18.06
N TYR A 329 -8.50 2.01 -17.83
CA TYR A 329 -8.78 3.37 -18.31
C TYR A 329 -8.86 3.43 -19.85
N LEU A 330 -8.07 2.59 -20.53
CA LEU A 330 -8.00 2.52 -21.99
C LEU A 330 -8.82 1.36 -22.59
N CYS A 331 -9.64 0.67 -21.79
CA CYS A 331 -10.28 -0.58 -22.21
C CYS A 331 -11.24 -0.41 -23.40
N LYS A 332 -11.81 0.79 -23.60
CA LYS A 332 -12.70 1.11 -24.73
C LYS A 332 -12.03 0.92 -26.09
N TYR A 333 -10.70 0.94 -26.16
CA TYR A 333 -9.93 0.72 -27.38
C TYR A 333 -9.57 -0.76 -27.61
N VAL A 334 -9.79 -1.63 -26.62
CA VAL A 334 -9.41 -3.04 -26.67
C VAL A 334 -10.66 -3.90 -26.83
N SER A 335 -10.79 -4.56 -27.98
CA SER A 335 -11.86 -5.54 -28.21
C SER A 335 -11.77 -6.70 -27.22
N ASN A 336 -12.93 -7.13 -26.70
CA ASN A 336 -13.05 -8.21 -25.71
C ASN A 336 -12.08 -8.07 -24.51
N TYR A 337 -11.89 -6.85 -24.01
CA TYR A 337 -10.97 -6.57 -22.90
C TYR A 337 -11.24 -7.48 -21.68
N ALA A 338 -12.50 -7.63 -21.28
CA ALA A 338 -12.90 -8.43 -20.12
C ALA A 338 -12.50 -9.91 -20.25
N GLY A 339 -12.64 -10.50 -21.44
CA GLY A 339 -12.17 -11.86 -21.72
C GLY A 339 -10.64 -11.97 -21.67
N LYS A 340 -9.94 -11.02 -22.29
CA LYS A 340 -8.46 -11.00 -22.36
C LYS A 340 -7.81 -10.89 -20.98
N ILE A 341 -8.33 -10.05 -20.09
CA ILE A 341 -7.74 -9.87 -18.76
C ILE A 341 -8.10 -10.95 -17.75
N ARG A 342 -8.96 -11.92 -18.11
CA ARG A 342 -9.46 -12.93 -17.16
C ARG A 342 -8.32 -13.69 -16.47
N PRO A 343 -7.29 -14.24 -17.16
CA PRO A 343 -6.16 -14.91 -16.50
C PRO A 343 -5.41 -13.97 -15.54
N LEU A 344 -5.16 -12.74 -15.96
CA LEU A 344 -4.49 -11.72 -15.12
C LEU A 344 -5.31 -11.34 -13.88
N SER A 345 -6.62 -11.16 -14.02
CA SER A 345 -7.52 -10.84 -12.92
C SER A 345 -7.65 -11.99 -11.91
N GLN A 346 -7.46 -13.24 -12.35
CA GLN A 346 -7.48 -14.42 -11.49
C GLN A 346 -6.30 -14.42 -10.52
N LEU A 347 -5.11 -13.99 -10.98
CA LEU A 347 -3.93 -13.83 -10.12
C LEU A 347 -4.14 -12.81 -8.99
N LEU A 348 -5.06 -11.86 -9.16
CA LEU A 348 -5.39 -10.87 -8.13
C LEU A 348 -6.43 -11.34 -7.11
N LYS A 349 -7.00 -12.55 -7.28
CA LYS A 349 -7.99 -13.09 -6.35
C LYS A 349 -7.32 -13.50 -5.04
N LYS A 350 -8.08 -13.35 -3.94
CA LYS A 350 -7.56 -13.54 -2.57
C LYS A 350 -6.98 -14.94 -2.31
N GLU A 351 -7.52 -15.96 -2.96
CA GLU A 351 -7.17 -17.38 -2.77
C GLU A 351 -6.35 -17.96 -3.93
N ALA A 352 -5.98 -17.14 -4.92
CA ALA A 352 -5.14 -17.61 -6.01
C ALA A 352 -3.69 -17.72 -5.52
N ALA A 353 -3.05 -18.85 -5.85
CA ALA A 353 -1.59 -18.93 -5.84
C ALA A 353 -1.05 -17.95 -6.88
N TRP A 354 0.02 -17.24 -6.53
CA TRP A 354 0.67 -16.34 -7.47
C TRP A 354 1.64 -17.12 -8.34
N GLU A 355 1.15 -17.61 -9.47
CA GLU A 355 1.92 -18.33 -10.47
C GLU A 355 1.68 -17.71 -11.84
N TRP A 356 2.74 -17.18 -12.45
CA TRP A 356 2.63 -16.56 -13.77
C TRP A 356 2.69 -17.63 -14.85
N THR A 357 1.51 -18.07 -15.31
CA THR A 357 1.40 -19.12 -16.34
C THR A 357 1.58 -18.59 -17.76
N ALA A 358 1.72 -19.50 -18.73
CA ALA A 358 1.74 -19.14 -20.16
C ALA A 358 0.48 -18.36 -20.58
N ASP A 359 -0.69 -18.73 -20.05
CA ASP A 359 -1.96 -18.02 -20.29
C ASP A 359 -1.92 -16.58 -19.76
N CYS A 360 -1.25 -16.36 -18.62
CA CYS A 360 -1.05 -15.01 -18.08
C CYS A 360 -0.15 -14.19 -19.00
N GLN A 361 0.93 -14.77 -19.51
CA GLN A 361 1.82 -14.09 -20.46
C GLN A 361 1.09 -13.74 -21.76
N GLN A 362 0.31 -14.68 -22.31
CA GLN A 362 -0.47 -14.46 -23.52
C GLN A 362 -1.52 -13.37 -23.32
N ALA A 363 -2.22 -13.38 -22.18
CA ALA A 363 -3.18 -12.34 -21.83
C ALA A 363 -2.52 -10.96 -21.70
N PHE A 364 -1.34 -10.89 -21.08
CA PHE A 364 -0.58 -9.65 -20.93
C PHE A 364 -0.19 -9.05 -22.28
N GLU A 365 0.39 -9.84 -23.18
CA GLU A 365 0.77 -9.37 -24.52
C GLU A 365 -0.47 -9.00 -25.35
N ALA A 366 -1.56 -9.76 -25.27
CA ALA A 366 -2.79 -9.45 -26.00
C ALA A 366 -3.41 -8.10 -25.59
N VAL A 367 -3.32 -7.74 -24.30
CA VAL A 367 -3.76 -6.43 -23.80
C VAL A 367 -2.83 -5.33 -24.29
N LYS A 368 -1.52 -5.54 -24.20
CA LYS A 368 -0.50 -4.58 -24.66
C LYS A 368 -0.62 -4.31 -26.17
N GLN A 369 -0.82 -5.35 -26.97
CA GLN A 369 -1.08 -5.24 -28.40
C GLN A 369 -2.37 -4.45 -28.66
N GLY A 370 -3.46 -4.78 -27.98
CA GLY A 370 -4.72 -4.05 -28.14
C GLY A 370 -4.63 -2.56 -27.78
N LEU A 371 -3.77 -2.19 -26.83
CA LEU A 371 -3.54 -0.79 -26.45
C LEU A 371 -2.65 -0.05 -27.45
N THR A 372 -1.74 -0.75 -28.14
CA THR A 372 -0.81 -0.16 -29.13
C THR A 372 -1.44 -0.06 -30.51
N GLU A 373 -2.34 -0.99 -30.86
CA GLU A 373 -3.10 -1.01 -32.12
C GLU A 373 -4.51 -0.39 -31.97
N ALA A 374 -4.67 0.51 -31.00
CA ALA A 374 -5.96 1.09 -30.63
C ALA A 374 -6.66 1.78 -31.84
N PRO A 375 -7.92 1.41 -32.15
CA PRO A 375 -8.66 2.02 -33.24
C PRO A 375 -9.09 3.45 -32.87
N ILE A 376 -9.25 4.29 -33.89
CA ILE A 376 -9.86 5.61 -33.74
C ILE A 376 -11.36 5.42 -33.51
N LEU A 377 -11.85 5.78 -32.32
CA LEU A 377 -13.28 5.75 -31.99
C LEU A 377 -13.93 7.07 -32.43
N ALA A 378 -15.03 6.97 -33.17
CA ALA A 378 -15.85 8.12 -33.49
C ALA A 378 -16.56 8.67 -32.23
N VAL A 379 -16.75 9.98 -32.17
CA VAL A 379 -17.59 10.61 -31.14
C VAL A 379 -19.04 10.24 -31.40
N ALA A 380 -19.81 9.99 -30.33
CA ALA A 380 -21.21 9.62 -30.44
C ALA A 380 -22.04 10.73 -31.10
N ASP A 381 -22.63 10.42 -32.25
CA ASP A 381 -23.59 11.27 -32.96
C ASP A 381 -25.00 10.95 -32.43
N GLN A 382 -25.60 11.91 -31.71
CA GLN A 382 -26.90 11.72 -31.07
C GLN A 382 -28.06 11.72 -32.08
N ASP A 383 -27.83 12.16 -33.31
CA ASP A 383 -28.86 12.22 -34.36
C ASP A 383 -28.94 10.92 -35.17
N ARG A 384 -28.13 9.91 -34.83
CA ARG A 384 -28.10 8.60 -35.50
C ARG A 384 -28.58 7.47 -34.59
N PRO A 385 -29.22 6.42 -35.15
CA PRO A 385 -29.55 5.24 -34.38
C PRO A 385 -28.28 4.51 -33.90
N PHE A 386 -28.27 4.11 -32.63
CA PHE A 386 -27.21 3.30 -32.05
C PHE A 386 -27.53 1.81 -32.22
N HIS A 387 -26.54 1.03 -32.62
CA HIS A 387 -26.64 -0.43 -32.74
C HIS A 387 -25.64 -1.10 -31.79
N VAL A 388 -26.12 -1.97 -30.91
CA VAL A 388 -25.28 -2.74 -29.99
C VAL A 388 -25.16 -4.17 -30.50
N ARG A 389 -23.94 -4.64 -30.71
CA ARG A 389 -23.64 -6.05 -30.99
C ARG A 389 -23.02 -6.67 -29.75
N SER A 390 -23.76 -7.57 -29.11
CA SER A 390 -23.29 -8.36 -27.97
C SER A 390 -22.92 -9.77 -28.41
N ASP A 391 -21.82 -10.28 -27.86
CA ASP A 391 -21.41 -11.68 -27.98
C ASP A 391 -21.01 -12.18 -26.58
N ALA A 392 -21.30 -13.44 -26.28
CA ALA A 392 -21.02 -14.06 -24.99
C ALA A 392 -20.41 -15.46 -25.21
N HIS A 393 -19.14 -15.59 -24.85
CA HIS A 393 -18.39 -16.85 -24.88
C HIS A 393 -17.79 -17.15 -23.51
#